data_AF-A0A7C6K616-F1
#
_entry.id   AF-A0A7C6K616-F1
#
_cell.length_a   1.000
_cell.length_b   1.000
_cell.length_c   1.000
_cell.angle_alpha   90.00
_cell.angle_beta   90.00
_cell.angle_gamma   90.00
#
_symmetry.space_group_name_H-M   'P 1'
#
loop_
_entity.id
_entity.type
_entity.pdbx_description
1 polymer ?
#
loop_
_entity_poly.entity_id
_entity_poly.type
_entity_poly.pdbx_seq_one_letter_code
_entity_poly.pdbx_strand_id
1 'polypeptide(L)'
;MLCEKCQADIAKEETFQHGGQTLCEDCYVEALSRPQPCDPGAVSAARAARELQGHTGIDGLTPTQKKIYNYLKEKGKVPREELVKYMQMTPEELQGQFAVLRHCELAKGCKIGNKIYFTLM
;
A
#
# COMPACT_ATOMS: atom_id res chain seq x y z
N MET A 1 -26.29 -5.68 -12.20
CA MET A 1 -26.18 -5.39 -10.74
C MET A 1 -25.01 -4.44 -10.53
N LEU A 2 -24.88 -3.72 -9.43
CA LEU A 2 -23.83 -2.69 -9.32
C LEU A 2 -22.57 -3.22 -8.61
N CYS A 3 -21.40 -2.91 -9.16
CA CYS A 3 -20.14 -3.11 -8.46
C CYS A 3 -20.08 -2.22 -7.21
N GLU A 4 -19.81 -2.80 -6.05
CA GLU A 4 -19.80 -2.05 -4.78
C GLU A 4 -18.66 -1.02 -4.69
N LYS A 5 -17.63 -1.13 -5.54
CA LYS A 5 -16.48 -0.22 -5.58
C LYS A 5 -16.65 0.91 -6.59
N CYS A 6 -16.83 0.60 -7.88
CA CYS A 6 -16.90 1.61 -8.94
C CYS A 6 -18.33 1.97 -9.38
N GLN A 7 -19.36 1.29 -8.86
CA GLN A 7 -20.77 1.49 -9.20
C GLN A 7 -21.12 1.23 -10.69
N ALA A 8 -20.25 0.55 -11.43
CA ALA A 8 -20.56 0.08 -12.79
C ALA A 8 -21.63 -1.02 -12.76
N ASP A 9 -22.46 -1.09 -13.80
CA ASP A 9 -23.37 -2.22 -14.00
C ASP A 9 -22.58 -3.45 -14.49
N ILE A 10 -22.82 -4.58 -13.85
CA ILE A 10 -22.20 -5.88 -14.11
C ILE A 10 -23.25 -6.97 -14.23
N ALA A 11 -23.07 -7.88 -15.19
CA ALA A 11 -23.90 -9.07 -15.31
C ALA A 11 -23.75 -9.97 -14.08
N LYS A 12 -24.77 -10.74 -13.72
CA LYS A 12 -24.73 -11.58 -12.51
C LYS A 12 -23.64 -12.64 -12.59
N GLU A 13 -23.44 -13.17 -13.79
CA GLU A 13 -22.42 -14.14 -14.19
C GLU A 13 -20.99 -13.56 -14.23
N GLU A 14 -20.83 -12.25 -14.24
CA GLU A 14 -19.53 -11.54 -14.30
C GLU A 14 -19.21 -10.83 -12.96
N THR A 15 -19.62 -11.46 -11.85
CA THR A 15 -19.40 -10.93 -10.51
C THR A 15 -18.32 -11.69 -9.77
N PHE A 16 -17.48 -10.95 -9.06
CA PHE A 16 -16.38 -11.51 -8.29
C PHE A 16 -16.51 -11.12 -6.82
N GLN A 17 -16.25 -12.07 -5.91
CA GLN A 17 -16.32 -11.85 -4.47
C GLN A 17 -14.92 -11.58 -3.90
N HIS A 18 -14.75 -10.45 -3.22
CA HIS A 18 -13.51 -10.12 -2.52
C HIS A 18 -13.77 -9.24 -1.30
N GLY A 19 -13.21 -9.60 -0.14
CA GLY A 19 -13.36 -8.80 1.08
C GLY A 19 -14.81 -8.64 1.55
N GLY A 20 -15.70 -9.57 1.18
CA GLY A 20 -17.14 -9.50 1.46
C GLY A 20 -17.91 -8.57 0.52
N GLN A 21 -17.29 -8.07 -0.55
CA GLN A 21 -17.89 -7.18 -1.54
C GLN A 21 -18.04 -7.90 -2.88
N THR A 22 -19.07 -7.51 -3.63
CA THR A 22 -19.29 -7.90 -5.01
C THR A 22 -18.70 -6.87 -5.98
N LEU A 23 -17.73 -7.30 -6.78
CA LEU A 23 -16.91 -6.45 -7.64
C LEU A 23 -17.04 -6.84 -9.12
N CYS A 24 -16.83 -5.87 -10.01
CA CYS A 24 -16.51 -6.14 -11.42
C CYS A 24 -15.11 -6.75 -11.55
N GLU A 25 -14.81 -7.33 -12.71
CA GLU A 25 -13.50 -7.90 -13.01
C GLU A 25 -12.35 -6.91 -12.74
N ASP A 26 -12.44 -5.69 -13.29
CA ASP A 26 -11.38 -4.68 -13.13
C ASP A 26 -11.10 -4.36 -11.65
N CYS A 27 -12.16 -4.16 -10.87
CA CYS A 27 -12.04 -3.86 -9.44
C CYS A 27 -11.48 -5.04 -8.64
N TYR A 28 -11.83 -6.26 -9.03
CA TYR A 28 -11.34 -7.49 -8.43
C TYR A 28 -9.85 -7.70 -8.72
N VAL A 29 -9.45 -7.59 -9.99
CA VAL A 29 -8.05 -7.69 -10.42
C VAL A 29 -7.20 -6.62 -9.75
N GLU A 30 -7.69 -5.39 -9.65
CA GLU A 30 -6.98 -4.32 -8.95
C GLU A 30 -6.80 -4.65 -7.46
N ALA A 31 -7.82 -5.21 -6.80
CA ALA A 31 -7.72 -5.60 -5.39
C ALA A 31 -6.64 -6.67 -5.15
N LEU A 32 -6.53 -7.65 -6.05
CA LEU A 32 -5.55 -8.75 -5.97
C LEU A 32 -4.14 -8.36 -6.40
N SER A 33 -4.01 -7.44 -7.36
CA SER A 33 -2.72 -7.08 -7.96
C SER A 33 -1.92 -6.09 -7.12
N ARG A 34 -2.54 -5.50 -6.09
CA ARG A 34 -1.86 -4.52 -5.23
C ARG A 34 -0.77 -5.19 -4.39
N PRO A 35 0.41 -4.54 -4.25
CA PRO A 35 1.47 -5.04 -3.39
C PRO A 35 0.98 -5.23 -1.95
N GLN A 36 1.23 -6.42 -1.40
CA GLN A 36 0.82 -6.76 -0.04
C GLN A 36 1.93 -6.45 0.95
N PRO A 37 1.68 -5.63 2.01
CA PRO A 37 2.74 -5.21 2.93
C PRO A 37 3.46 -6.36 3.65
N CYS A 38 2.79 -7.49 3.86
CA CYS A 38 3.32 -8.63 4.62
C CYS A 38 3.73 -9.81 3.70
N ASP A 39 4.25 -9.51 2.51
CA ASP A 39 4.74 -10.52 1.57
C ASP A 39 6.26 -10.74 1.74
N PRO A 40 6.72 -11.90 2.26
CA PRO A 40 8.14 -12.18 2.46
C PRO A 40 8.91 -12.36 1.15
N GLY A 41 8.26 -12.83 0.09
CA GLY A 41 8.87 -12.94 -1.24
C GLY A 41 9.16 -11.56 -1.82
N ALA A 42 8.22 -10.63 -1.69
CA ALA A 42 8.40 -9.24 -2.11
C ALA A 42 9.50 -8.52 -1.31
N VAL A 43 9.62 -8.78 0.01
CA VAL A 43 10.74 -8.26 0.83
C VAL A 43 12.08 -8.80 0.32
N SER A 44 12.19 -10.12 0.15
CA SER A 44 13.42 -10.76 -0.35
C SER A 44 13.84 -10.23 -1.72
N ALA A 45 12.89 -10.14 -2.65
CA ALA A 45 13.11 -9.62 -4.00
C ALA A 45 13.53 -8.14 -3.99
N ALA A 46 12.84 -7.30 -3.21
CA ALA A 46 13.17 -5.88 -3.11
C ALA A 46 14.57 -5.66 -2.50
N ARG A 47 14.94 -6.43 -1.46
CA ARG A 47 16.28 -6.38 -0.87
C ARG A 47 17.37 -6.74 -1.89
N ALA A 48 17.20 -7.87 -2.59
CA ALA A 48 18.16 -8.32 -3.60
C ALA A 48 18.28 -7.31 -4.77
N ALA A 49 17.16 -6.76 -5.25
CA ALA A 49 17.16 -5.78 -6.32
C ALA A 49 17.89 -4.49 -5.92
N ARG A 50 17.67 -4.01 -4.69
CA ARG A 50 18.36 -2.82 -4.16
C ARG A 50 19.84 -3.04 -4.00
N GLU A 51 20.25 -4.20 -3.50
CA GLU A 51 21.67 -4.58 -3.38
C GLU A 51 22.35 -4.60 -4.76
N LEU A 52 21.74 -5.25 -5.75
CA LEU A 52 22.25 -5.32 -7.12
C LEU A 52 22.42 -3.94 -7.77
N GLN A 53 21.53 -2.99 -7.45
CA GLN A 53 21.55 -1.62 -7.96
C GLN A 53 22.42 -0.67 -7.12
N GLY A 54 23.00 -1.13 -6.01
CA GLY A 54 23.75 -0.29 -5.08
C GLY A 54 22.88 0.78 -4.40
N HIS A 55 21.57 0.56 -4.31
CA HIS A 55 20.63 1.53 -3.74
C HIS A 55 20.70 1.57 -2.22
N THR A 56 20.90 2.76 -1.66
CA THR A 56 20.92 3.02 -0.22
C THR A 56 19.78 3.95 0.19
N GLY A 57 19.32 3.88 1.45
CA GLY A 57 18.26 4.77 1.95
C GLY A 57 17.04 4.86 1.02
N ILE A 58 16.76 6.06 0.50
CA ILE A 58 15.60 6.32 -0.38
C ILE A 58 15.91 6.24 -1.88
N ASP A 59 17.08 5.71 -2.27
CA ASP A 59 17.43 5.48 -3.67
C ASP A 59 16.44 4.49 -4.32
N GLY A 60 16.16 4.69 -5.60
CA GLY A 60 15.20 3.89 -6.36
C GLY A 60 13.72 4.12 -6.02
N LEU A 61 13.40 4.87 -4.96
CA LEU A 61 12.00 5.17 -4.61
C LEU A 61 11.38 6.21 -5.56
N THR A 62 10.08 6.04 -5.82
CA THR A 62 9.29 7.03 -6.57
C THR A 62 9.16 8.34 -5.78
N PRO A 63 8.84 9.48 -6.44
CA PRO A 63 8.62 10.75 -5.74
C PRO A 63 7.56 10.64 -4.63
N THR A 64 6.49 9.89 -4.88
CA THR A 64 5.43 9.62 -3.91
C THR A 64 5.93 8.86 -2.68
N GLN A 65 6.71 7.80 -2.89
CA GLN A 65 7.29 6.99 -1.81
C GLN A 65 8.29 7.82 -0.98
N LYS A 66 9.11 8.65 -1.64
CA LYS A 66 10.03 9.59 -0.97
C LYS A 66 9.27 10.60 -0.12
N LYS A 67 8.14 11.12 -0.62
CA LYS A 67 7.28 12.05 0.14
C LYS A 67 6.74 11.39 1.41
N ILE A 68 6.25 10.15 1.33
CA ILE A 68 5.81 9.39 2.50
C ILE A 68 6.97 9.19 3.48
N TYR A 69 8.13 8.72 3.00
CA TYR A 69 9.29 8.49 3.85
C TYR A 69 9.74 9.76 4.60
N ASN A 70 9.84 10.89 3.89
CA ASN A 70 10.26 12.16 4.48
C ASN A 70 9.25 12.69 5.50
N TYR A 71 7.95 12.51 5.25
CA TYR A 71 6.91 12.88 6.20
C TYR A 71 7.03 12.08 7.51
N LEU A 72 7.26 10.76 7.41
CA LEU A 72 7.51 9.91 8.58
C LEU A 72 8.84 10.25 9.27
N LYS A 73 9.86 10.63 8.52
CA LYS A 73 11.15 11.09 9.08
C LYS A 73 10.97 12.35 9.93
N GLU A 74 10.13 13.29 9.48
CA GLU A 74 9.88 14.55 10.18
C GLU A 74 8.96 14.37 11.39
N LYS A 75 7.87 13.61 11.24
CA LYS A 75 6.83 13.45 12.28
C LYS A 75 7.05 12.27 13.22
N GLY A 76 7.92 11.33 12.86
CA GLY A 76 8.09 10.07 13.57
C GLY A 76 6.90 9.13 13.35
N LYS A 77 6.11 8.92 14.39
CA LYS A 77 4.99 7.96 14.37
C LYS A 77 3.69 8.66 14.00
N VAL A 78 3.09 8.26 12.88
CA VAL A 78 1.92 8.94 12.27
C VAL A 78 0.73 7.98 12.17
N PRO A 79 -0.49 8.36 12.57
CA PRO A 79 -1.71 7.58 12.30
C PRO A 79 -1.97 7.43 10.81
N ARG A 80 -2.48 6.26 10.37
CA ARG A 80 -2.82 6.03 8.95
C ARG A 80 -3.72 7.12 8.39
N GLU A 81 -4.74 7.54 9.14
CA GLU A 81 -5.74 8.52 8.69
C GLU A 81 -5.13 9.90 8.46
N GLU A 82 -4.08 10.25 9.21
CA GLU A 82 -3.34 11.50 9.02
C GLU A 82 -2.51 11.45 7.73
N LEU A 83 -1.81 10.33 7.50
CA LEU A 83 -1.00 10.16 6.31
C LEU A 83 -1.85 10.11 5.03
N VAL A 84 -3.01 9.44 5.07
CA VAL A 84 -4.02 9.44 3.99
C VAL A 84 -4.42 10.86 3.61
N LYS A 85 -4.77 11.69 4.61
CA LYS A 85 -5.15 13.10 4.39
C LYS A 85 -4.00 13.93 3.83
N TYR A 86 -2.80 13.79 4.39
CA TYR A 86 -1.62 14.52 3.93
C TYR A 86 -1.25 14.18 2.48
N MET A 87 -1.34 12.90 2.11
CA MET A 87 -1.01 12.42 0.78
C MET A 87 -2.13 12.65 -0.24
N GLN A 88 -3.35 13.00 0.21
CA GLN A 88 -4.55 13.12 -0.63
C GLN A 88 -4.82 11.84 -1.42
N MET A 89 -4.71 10.70 -0.73
CA MET A 89 -4.89 9.36 -1.29
C MET A 89 -6.01 8.64 -0.57
N THR A 90 -6.56 7.61 -1.20
CA THR A 90 -7.37 6.59 -0.53
C THR A 90 -6.50 5.73 0.40
N PRO A 91 -7.09 5.10 1.44
CA PRO A 91 -6.38 4.14 2.28
C PRO A 91 -5.70 3.01 1.47
N GLU A 92 -6.36 2.60 0.39
CA GLU A 92 -5.91 1.57 -0.54
C GLU A 92 -4.66 1.98 -1.33
N GLU A 93 -4.66 3.17 -1.91
CA GLU A 93 -3.51 3.73 -2.63
C GLU A 93 -2.32 3.89 -1.69
N LEU A 94 -2.57 4.42 -0.48
CA LEU A 94 -1.53 4.56 0.53
C LEU A 94 -0.96 3.18 0.91
N GLN A 95 -1.80 2.16 1.07
CA GLN A 95 -1.35 0.80 1.37
C GLN A 95 -0.42 0.26 0.27
N GLY A 96 -0.75 0.45 -1.00
CA GLY A 96 0.10 0.04 -2.11
C GLY A 96 1.46 0.75 -2.12
N GLN A 97 1.49 2.07 -1.89
CA GLN A 97 2.74 2.84 -1.80
C GLN A 97 3.56 2.43 -0.57
N PHE A 98 2.91 2.20 0.57
CA PHE A 98 3.56 1.84 1.83
C PHE A 98 4.09 0.41 1.82
N ALA A 99 3.43 -0.51 1.10
CA ALA A 99 3.92 -1.88 0.92
C ALA A 99 5.34 -1.88 0.33
N VAL A 100 5.61 -1.05 -0.68
CA VAL A 100 6.96 -0.91 -1.26
C VAL A 100 7.99 -0.45 -0.23
N LEU A 101 7.65 0.55 0.61
CA LEU A 101 8.54 1.02 1.68
C LEU A 101 8.83 -0.07 2.70
N ARG A 102 7.86 -0.94 2.98
CA ARG A 102 8.02 -2.08 3.88
C ARG A 102 8.84 -3.20 3.25
N HIS A 103 8.63 -3.50 1.97
CA HIS A 103 9.43 -4.47 1.22
C HIS A 103 10.91 -4.05 1.14
N CYS A 104 11.15 -2.73 1.05
CA CYS A 104 12.48 -2.15 1.10
C CYS A 104 13.07 -2.05 2.52
N GLU A 105 12.36 -2.51 3.56
CA GLU A 105 12.76 -2.40 4.98
C GLU A 105 13.05 -0.96 5.43
N LEU A 106 12.30 0.02 4.90
CA LEU A 106 12.47 1.44 5.24
C LEU A 106 11.43 1.94 6.24
N ALA A 107 10.25 1.32 6.27
CA ALA A 107 9.16 1.70 7.14
C ALA A 107 8.37 0.50 7.65
N LYS A 108 7.70 0.67 8.79
CA LYS A 108 6.83 -0.32 9.41
C LYS A 108 5.49 0.27 9.84
N GLY A 109 4.47 -0.58 9.81
CA GLY A 109 3.19 -0.32 10.43
C GLY A 109 3.12 -1.00 11.80
N CYS A 110 2.55 -0.32 12.80
CA CYS A 110 2.25 -0.90 14.10
C CYS A 110 0.82 -0.59 14.52
N LYS A 111 0.16 -1.55 15.16
CA LYS A 111 -1.19 -1.39 15.72
C LYS A 111 -1.07 -1.06 17.20
N ILE A 112 -1.69 0.03 17.63
CA ILE A 112 -1.73 0.46 19.04
C ILE A 112 -3.21 0.65 19.40
N GLY A 113 -3.73 -0.24 20.23
CA GLY A 113 -5.17 -0.38 20.44
C GLY A 113 -5.86 -0.71 19.12
N ASN A 114 -6.86 0.10 18.73
CA ASN A 114 -7.59 -0.06 17.47
C ASN A 114 -7.08 0.86 16.34
N LYS A 115 -5.94 1.53 16.51
CA LYS A 115 -5.39 2.44 15.49
C LYS A 115 -4.11 1.89 14.88
N ILE A 116 -3.96 2.09 13.57
CA ILE A 116 -2.76 1.75 12.82
C ILE A 116 -1.90 3.01 12.71
N TYR A 117 -0.62 2.86 13.01
CA TYR A 117 0.40 3.89 12.87
C TYR A 117 1.49 3.43 11.91
N PHE A 118 2.10 4.38 11.23
CA PHE A 118 3.28 4.20 10.39
C PHE A 118 4.46 4.95 11.00
N THR A 119 5.64 4.37 10.85
CA THR A 119 6.92 4.94 11.30
C THR A 119 8.04 4.38 10.44
N LEU A 120 9.21 5.02 10.46
CA LEU A 120 10.42 4.44 9.91
C LEU A 120 10.86 3.21 10.74
N MET A 121 11.69 2.35 10.14
CA MET A 121 12.22 1.15 10.80
C MET A 121 13.03 1.46 12.04
#